data_AF-A0A4D7JFB7-F1
#
_entry.id   AF-A0A4D7JFB7-F1
#
_cell.length_a   1.000
_cell.length_b   1.000
_cell.length_c   1.000
_cell.angle_alpha   90.00
_cell.angle_beta   90.00
_cell.angle_gamma   90.00
#
_symmetry.space_group_name_H-M   'P 1'
#
loop_
_entity.id
_entity.type
_entity.pdbx_description
1 polymer ?
#
loop_
_entity_poly.entity_id
_entity_poly.type
_entity_poly.pdbx_seq_one_letter_code
_entity_poly.pdbx_strand_id
1 'polypeptide(L)'
;MYRAVIKTAYLLSIILFFSSCDKSSNESENKNNLPRAAGEVSSLMIIADNNQYEGMISEAVNNVFGINTPGLPRPEPIYDVFQVAPQRLNRTLREMRNVLIVATSKSPEEVLELYSTEAKEAIKKDPEIHFSVQRNVYSKNQTIGLLYADNTAQLIKYLEDNKEELRDLFVSGDIQVLKRRTYANKPKKSVSEQLRKEHEFTMQLPGEYMLAQESDNMVWFRSALDKSDYNIFVYYTDYDNENIFLKDSLLAFRNEITKENFFVDPADKRTYITTEQEYADVEIDTVNFNGNFAIEMRGLWRSNHVTMGGPFLSYTMVDQSKNRLYYIEGFLYSPGLDQRNPMRRIELILKSFKMANES
;
A
#
# COMPACT_ATOMS: atom_id res chain seq x y z
N MET A 1 -6.01 -9.31 50.66
CA MET A 1 -6.39 -10.47 49.84
C MET A 1 -6.55 -9.97 48.41
N TYR A 2 -5.49 -10.00 47.61
CA TYR A 2 -5.47 -10.05 46.13
C TYR A 2 -3.98 -10.17 45.75
N ARG A 3 -3.58 -11.36 45.31
CA ARG A 3 -2.22 -11.67 44.84
C ARG A 3 -2.10 -11.20 43.40
N ALA A 4 -1.21 -10.25 43.12
CA ALA A 4 -0.81 -9.92 41.77
C ALA A 4 0.08 -11.05 41.23
N VAL A 5 -0.46 -11.83 40.29
CA VAL A 5 0.29 -12.81 39.51
C VAL A 5 1.00 -12.05 38.40
N ILE A 6 2.30 -11.86 38.55
CA ILE A 6 3.17 -11.37 37.49
C ILE A 6 3.29 -12.51 36.47
N LYS A 7 2.55 -12.40 35.36
CA LYS A 7 2.80 -13.23 34.16
C LYS A 7 3.93 -12.57 33.37
N THR A 8 5.15 -13.04 33.59
CA THR A 8 6.27 -12.79 32.68
C THR A 8 6.01 -13.51 31.36
N ALA A 9 5.62 -12.75 30.33
CA ALA A 9 5.61 -13.23 28.95
C ALA A 9 7.03 -13.11 28.39
N TYR A 10 7.74 -14.23 28.26
CA TYR A 10 8.95 -14.32 27.46
C TYR A 10 8.52 -14.33 25.98
N LEU A 11 8.66 -13.18 25.31
CA LEU A 11 8.58 -13.10 23.86
C LEU A 11 9.91 -13.62 23.30
N LEU A 12 9.94 -14.87 22.84
CA LEU A 12 11.06 -15.36 22.03
C LEU A 12 10.94 -14.71 20.65
N SER A 13 11.69 -13.63 20.41
CA SER A 13 11.90 -13.09 19.07
C SER A 13 12.81 -14.05 18.31
N ILE A 14 12.21 -14.95 17.53
CA ILE A 14 12.90 -15.66 16.45
C ILE A 14 13.23 -14.60 15.39
N ILE A 15 14.43 -14.06 15.47
CA ILE A 15 15.03 -13.25 14.41
C ILE A 15 15.38 -14.24 13.29
N LEU A 16 14.47 -14.40 12.33
CA LEU A 16 14.81 -14.96 11.03
C LEU A 16 15.72 -13.95 10.34
N PHE A 17 17.03 -14.27 10.34
CA PHE A 17 18.03 -13.56 9.57
C PHE A 17 17.70 -13.70 8.08
N PHE A 18 16.98 -12.72 7.52
CA PHE A 18 17.05 -12.43 6.10
C PHE A 18 18.50 -12.05 5.78
N SER A 19 19.29 -13.04 5.36
CA SER A 19 20.59 -12.79 4.76
C SER A 19 20.36 -12.15 3.40
N SER A 20 20.16 -10.83 3.40
CA SER A 20 20.36 -9.99 2.22
C SER A 20 21.85 -10.00 1.90
N CYS A 21 22.27 -11.00 1.13
CA CYS A 21 23.62 -11.03 0.57
C CYS A 21 23.67 -10.01 -0.57
N ASP A 22 23.87 -8.75 -0.23
CA ASP A 22 24.25 -7.70 -1.17
C ASP A 22 25.73 -7.91 -1.54
N LYS A 23 26.00 -9.01 -2.26
CA LYS A 23 27.30 -9.19 -2.90
C LYS A 23 27.35 -8.25 -4.09
N SER A 24 28.01 -7.13 -3.87
CA SER A 24 28.63 -6.31 -4.91
C SER A 24 29.72 -7.13 -5.63
N SER A 25 29.31 -8.09 -6.45
CA SER A 25 30.17 -8.62 -7.51
C SER A 25 30.08 -7.67 -8.69
N ASN A 26 31.25 -7.22 -9.14
CA ASN A 26 31.45 -6.40 -10.33
C ASN A 26 30.92 -7.11 -11.59
N GLU A 27 29.61 -7.05 -11.84
CA GLU A 27 28.97 -7.29 -13.14
C GLU A 27 28.41 -5.96 -13.66
N SER A 28 29.30 -4.98 -13.76
CA SER A 28 29.07 -3.71 -14.42
C SER A 28 29.23 -3.89 -15.94
N GLU A 29 28.29 -4.56 -16.63
CA GLU A 29 28.22 -4.41 -18.09
C GLU A 29 26.88 -4.70 -18.79
N ASN A 30 25.81 -5.20 -18.13
CA ASN A 30 24.55 -5.49 -18.86
C ASN A 30 23.21 -5.11 -18.20
N LYS A 31 23.17 -4.57 -16.97
CA LYS A 31 21.90 -4.13 -16.35
C LYS A 31 21.24 -2.92 -17.03
N ASN A 32 21.95 -2.22 -17.93
CA ASN A 32 21.41 -1.06 -18.64
C ASN A 32 20.44 -1.42 -19.79
N ASN A 33 20.44 -2.66 -20.29
CA ASN A 33 19.69 -3.04 -21.50
C ASN A 33 18.38 -3.83 -21.27
N LEU A 34 17.99 -4.05 -20.01
CA LEU A 34 16.72 -4.74 -19.72
C LEU A 34 15.50 -3.92 -20.17
N PRO A 35 14.48 -4.55 -20.77
CA PRO A 35 13.22 -3.88 -21.09
C PRO A 35 12.50 -3.43 -19.82
N ARG A 36 11.49 -2.57 -19.94
CA ARG A 36 10.63 -2.22 -18.80
C ARG A 36 9.69 -3.37 -18.48
N ALA A 37 9.46 -3.63 -17.20
CA ALA A 37 8.51 -4.67 -16.80
C ALA A 37 7.08 -4.39 -17.31
N ALA A 38 6.44 -5.44 -17.81
CA ALA A 38 5.05 -5.46 -18.23
C ALA A 38 4.09 -5.61 -17.03
N GLY A 39 2.79 -5.53 -17.29
CA GLY A 39 1.73 -5.71 -16.30
C GLY A 39 1.20 -4.41 -15.70
N GLU A 40 -0.07 -4.43 -15.30
CA GLU A 40 -0.68 -3.32 -14.60
C GLU A 40 -0.21 -3.24 -13.14
N VAL A 41 -0.30 -2.05 -12.55
CA VAL A 41 -0.10 -1.89 -11.10
C VAL A 41 -1.15 -2.74 -10.38
N SER A 42 -0.73 -3.44 -9.32
CA SER A 42 -1.57 -4.37 -8.58
C SER A 42 -1.95 -5.63 -9.35
N SER A 43 -1.16 -6.05 -10.34
CA SER A 43 -1.29 -7.39 -10.94
C SER A 43 -0.23 -8.33 -10.36
N LEU A 44 -0.61 -9.58 -10.07
CA LEU A 44 0.31 -10.63 -9.60
C LEU A 44 0.13 -11.90 -10.44
N MET A 45 1.18 -12.30 -11.14
CA MET A 45 1.19 -13.57 -11.84
C MET A 45 1.68 -14.69 -10.93
N ILE A 46 0.93 -15.78 -10.85
CA ILE A 46 1.36 -17.01 -10.22
C ILE A 46 1.85 -17.98 -11.30
N ILE A 47 3.03 -18.55 -11.11
CA ILE A 47 3.53 -19.64 -11.95
C ILE A 47 3.59 -20.90 -11.10
N ALA A 48 2.77 -21.88 -11.46
CA ALA A 48 2.64 -23.15 -10.75
C ALA A 48 2.12 -24.23 -11.71
N ASP A 49 2.33 -25.50 -11.38
CA ASP A 49 1.67 -26.60 -12.09
C ASP A 49 0.14 -26.53 -11.92
N ASN A 50 -0.62 -26.80 -12.99
CA ASN A 50 -2.08 -26.67 -12.97
C ASN A 50 -2.71 -27.60 -11.93
N ASN A 51 -2.27 -28.87 -11.86
CA ASN A 51 -2.89 -29.86 -10.98
C ASN A 51 -2.64 -29.56 -9.50
N GLN A 52 -1.56 -28.81 -9.20
CA GLN A 52 -1.23 -28.42 -7.84
C GLN A 52 -1.84 -27.09 -7.45
N TYR A 53 -1.91 -26.15 -8.39
CA TYR A 53 -2.45 -24.83 -8.13
C TYR A 53 -3.95 -24.90 -7.84
N GLU A 54 -4.68 -25.72 -8.61
CA GLU A 54 -6.12 -25.93 -8.39
C GLU A 54 -6.40 -26.44 -6.96
N GLY A 55 -7.43 -25.89 -6.33
CA GLY A 55 -7.81 -26.21 -4.95
C GLY A 55 -7.06 -25.35 -3.93
N MET A 56 -6.49 -25.99 -2.89
CA MET A 56 -6.05 -25.31 -1.67
C MET A 56 -4.93 -24.28 -1.88
N ILE A 57 -4.04 -24.47 -2.86
CA ILE A 57 -2.99 -23.49 -3.16
C ILE A 57 -3.60 -22.21 -3.75
N SER A 58 -4.49 -22.33 -4.75
CA SER A 58 -5.20 -21.16 -5.31
C SER A 58 -6.00 -20.40 -4.25
N GLU A 59 -6.63 -21.12 -3.32
CA GLU A 59 -7.39 -20.53 -2.22
C GLU A 59 -6.47 -19.77 -1.26
N ALA A 60 -5.37 -20.37 -0.84
CA ALA A 60 -4.38 -19.70 0.02
C ALA A 60 -3.78 -18.46 -0.63
N VAL A 61 -3.42 -18.54 -1.92
CA VAL A 61 -2.94 -17.38 -2.67
C VAL A 61 -4.00 -16.28 -2.72
N ASN A 62 -5.26 -16.61 -2.98
CA ASN A 62 -6.35 -15.62 -2.98
C ASN A 62 -6.61 -15.02 -1.59
N ASN A 63 -6.48 -15.81 -0.51
CA ASN A 63 -6.59 -15.33 0.86
C ASN A 63 -5.45 -14.39 1.26
N VAL A 64 -4.29 -14.50 0.61
CA VAL A 64 -3.18 -13.56 0.79
C VAL A 64 -3.36 -12.34 -0.11
N PHE A 65 -3.49 -12.51 -1.42
CA PHE A 65 -3.36 -11.40 -2.38
C PHE A 65 -4.70 -10.91 -2.96
N GLY A 66 -5.71 -11.78 -2.97
CA GLY A 66 -7.03 -11.53 -3.56
C GLY A 66 -8.07 -11.00 -2.58
N ILE A 67 -7.69 -10.70 -1.33
CA ILE A 67 -8.62 -10.07 -0.36
C ILE A 67 -8.98 -8.66 -0.80
N ASN A 68 -10.16 -8.20 -0.42
CA ASN A 68 -10.62 -6.85 -0.74
C ASN A 68 -9.72 -5.79 -0.09
N THR A 69 -9.46 -4.73 -0.85
CA THR A 69 -8.76 -3.55 -0.35
C THR A 69 -9.65 -2.84 0.68
N PRO A 70 -9.14 -2.64 1.91
CA PRO A 70 -9.78 -1.84 2.94
C PRO A 70 -10.33 -0.49 2.50
N GLY A 71 -11.48 -0.12 3.07
CA GLY A 71 -12.05 1.23 2.92
C GLY A 71 -12.55 1.58 1.51
N LEU A 72 -12.80 0.60 0.64
CA LEU A 72 -13.41 0.82 -0.68
C LEU A 72 -14.92 0.53 -0.69
N PRO A 73 -15.71 1.25 -1.49
CA PRO A 73 -17.17 1.07 -1.51
C PRO A 73 -17.60 -0.19 -2.26
N ARG A 74 -16.71 -0.75 -3.08
CA ARG A 74 -16.93 -2.00 -3.81
C ARG A 74 -15.75 -2.94 -3.56
N PRO A 75 -15.98 -4.26 -3.50
CA PRO A 75 -14.91 -5.25 -3.44
C PRO A 75 -13.93 -5.09 -4.61
N GLU A 76 -12.70 -4.70 -4.31
CA GLU A 76 -11.60 -4.66 -5.28
C GLU A 76 -10.37 -5.31 -4.61
N PRO A 77 -9.82 -6.41 -5.17
CA PRO A 77 -8.78 -7.19 -4.50
C PRO A 77 -7.47 -6.41 -4.40
N ILE A 78 -6.64 -6.64 -3.38
CA ILE A 78 -5.32 -6.00 -3.23
C ILE A 78 -4.47 -6.25 -4.49
N TYR A 79 -4.57 -7.44 -5.08
CA TYR A 79 -3.99 -7.79 -6.38
C TYR A 79 -4.99 -8.50 -7.29
N ASP A 80 -4.91 -8.18 -8.57
CA ASP A 80 -5.49 -9.00 -9.64
C ASP A 80 -4.57 -10.20 -9.86
N VAL A 81 -4.91 -11.31 -9.21
CA VAL A 81 -4.15 -12.57 -9.26
C VAL A 81 -4.58 -13.38 -10.48
N PHE A 82 -3.61 -13.88 -11.24
CA PHE A 82 -3.87 -14.85 -12.30
C PHE A 82 -2.73 -15.86 -12.40
N GLN A 83 -3.07 -17.10 -12.78
CA GLN A 83 -2.09 -18.18 -12.90
C GLN A 83 -1.69 -18.44 -14.36
N VAL A 84 -0.43 -18.85 -14.53
CA VAL A 84 0.16 -19.28 -15.78
C VAL A 84 0.93 -20.59 -15.57
N ALA A 85 0.56 -21.63 -16.32
CA ALA A 85 1.34 -22.87 -16.36
C ALA A 85 2.73 -22.62 -16.98
N PRO A 86 3.81 -23.28 -16.50
CA PRO A 86 5.17 -23.08 -17.02
C PRO A 86 5.29 -23.20 -18.54
N GLN A 87 4.56 -24.14 -19.14
CA GLN A 87 4.59 -24.42 -20.58
C GLN A 87 4.02 -23.26 -21.43
N ARG A 88 3.25 -22.35 -20.81
CA ARG A 88 2.65 -21.18 -21.46
C ARG A 88 3.51 -19.91 -21.32
N LEU A 89 4.66 -19.99 -20.63
CA LEU A 89 5.55 -18.84 -20.44
C LEU A 89 6.22 -18.41 -21.73
N ASN A 90 5.64 -17.39 -22.36
CA ASN A 90 6.28 -16.64 -23.42
C ASN A 90 7.14 -15.50 -22.86
N ARG A 91 7.87 -14.80 -23.75
CA ARG A 91 8.73 -13.68 -23.39
C ARG A 91 7.98 -12.58 -22.63
N THR A 92 6.79 -12.18 -23.10
CA THR A 92 6.01 -11.11 -22.47
C THR A 92 5.62 -11.45 -21.03
N LEU A 93 5.23 -12.71 -20.79
CA LEU A 93 4.88 -13.18 -19.44
C LEU A 93 6.11 -13.22 -18.52
N ARG A 94 7.28 -13.60 -19.04
CA ARG A 94 8.54 -13.52 -18.29
C ARG A 94 8.93 -12.10 -17.92
N GLU A 95 8.51 -11.09 -18.67
CA GLU A 95 8.81 -9.68 -18.40
C GLU A 95 7.83 -9.03 -17.41
N MET A 96 6.84 -9.76 -16.90
CA MET A 96 5.85 -9.23 -15.95
C MET A 96 6.45 -8.80 -14.62
N ARG A 97 5.93 -7.71 -14.06
CA ARG A 97 6.54 -7.03 -12.91
C ARG A 97 6.52 -7.82 -11.63
N ASN A 98 5.36 -8.37 -11.26
CA ASN A 98 5.19 -9.13 -10.03
C ASN A 98 4.87 -10.57 -10.40
N VAL A 99 5.74 -11.49 -10.00
CA VAL A 99 5.61 -12.91 -10.27
C VAL A 99 5.87 -13.66 -8.97
N LEU A 100 5.01 -14.61 -8.63
CA LEU A 100 5.26 -15.60 -7.58
C LEU A 100 5.30 -16.98 -8.23
N ILE A 101 6.46 -17.62 -8.21
CA ILE A 101 6.63 -19.00 -8.67
C ILE A 101 6.47 -19.91 -7.47
N VAL A 102 5.56 -20.88 -7.57
CA VAL A 102 5.16 -21.75 -6.47
C VAL A 102 5.41 -23.19 -6.88
N ALA A 103 6.14 -23.94 -6.07
CA ALA A 103 6.44 -25.35 -6.32
C ALA A 103 6.41 -26.20 -5.04
N THR A 104 6.21 -27.49 -5.19
CA THR A 104 6.40 -28.49 -4.14
C THR A 104 7.22 -29.68 -4.63
N SER A 105 7.51 -30.66 -3.77
CA SER A 105 8.19 -31.91 -4.16
C SER A 105 7.49 -32.69 -5.28
N LYS A 106 6.17 -32.49 -5.44
CA LYS A 106 5.36 -33.11 -6.50
C LYS A 106 5.28 -32.26 -7.78
N SER A 107 5.88 -31.07 -7.79
CA SER A 107 5.88 -30.21 -8.98
C SER A 107 6.70 -30.85 -10.10
N PRO A 108 6.27 -30.68 -11.36
CA PRO A 108 7.09 -31.03 -12.51
C PRO A 108 8.43 -30.27 -12.50
N GLU A 109 9.47 -30.89 -13.05
CA GLU A 109 10.82 -30.31 -13.13
C GLU A 109 10.81 -28.96 -13.86
N GLU A 110 9.89 -28.75 -14.82
CA GLU A 110 9.76 -27.51 -15.58
C GLU A 110 9.41 -26.30 -14.70
N VAL A 111 8.73 -26.49 -13.55
CA VAL A 111 8.50 -25.41 -12.59
C VAL A 111 9.81 -25.10 -11.86
N LEU A 112 10.52 -26.13 -11.41
CA LEU A 112 11.78 -26.01 -10.69
C LEU A 112 12.88 -25.41 -11.58
N GLU A 113 12.85 -25.64 -12.90
CA GLU A 113 13.80 -25.04 -13.83
C GLU A 113 13.81 -23.51 -13.78
N LEU A 114 12.68 -22.88 -13.42
CA LEU A 114 12.54 -21.42 -13.28
C LEU A 114 13.21 -20.85 -12.03
N TYR A 115 13.61 -21.70 -11.08
CA TYR A 115 14.32 -21.29 -9.87
C TYR A 115 15.78 -20.99 -10.19
N SER A 116 16.37 -20.04 -9.47
CA SER A 116 17.81 -19.75 -9.60
C SER A 116 18.65 -20.94 -9.14
N THR A 117 19.91 -21.00 -9.58
CA THR A 117 20.84 -22.06 -9.18
C THR A 117 20.97 -22.12 -7.66
N GLU A 118 21.10 -20.97 -7.00
CA GLU A 118 21.23 -20.85 -5.55
C GLU A 118 19.97 -21.35 -4.83
N ALA A 119 18.79 -21.04 -5.37
CA ALA A 119 17.53 -21.54 -4.80
C ALA A 119 17.42 -23.06 -4.95
N LYS A 120 17.79 -23.62 -6.10
CA LYS A 120 17.81 -25.08 -6.31
C LYS A 120 18.78 -25.79 -5.36
N GLU A 121 19.96 -25.21 -5.13
CA GLU A 121 20.94 -25.76 -4.17
C GLU A 121 20.44 -25.68 -2.73
N ALA A 122 19.80 -24.57 -2.34
CA ALA A 122 19.20 -24.42 -1.02
C ALA A 122 18.10 -25.46 -0.78
N ILE A 123 17.17 -25.62 -1.74
CA ILE A 123 16.10 -26.63 -1.68
C ILE A 123 16.66 -28.06 -1.57
N LYS A 124 17.74 -28.38 -2.30
CA LYS A 124 18.37 -29.72 -2.21
C LYS A 124 18.98 -29.99 -0.83
N LYS A 125 19.45 -28.94 -0.14
CA LYS A 125 20.07 -29.05 1.19
C LYS A 125 19.01 -29.12 2.30
N ASP A 126 17.95 -28.34 2.17
CA ASP A 126 16.84 -28.27 3.12
C ASP A 126 15.51 -28.10 2.34
N PRO A 127 14.81 -29.20 2.04
CA PRO A 127 13.62 -29.16 1.20
C PRO A 127 12.35 -28.77 1.95
N GLU A 128 12.40 -28.45 3.25
CA GLU A 128 11.18 -28.22 4.03
C GLU A 128 10.38 -27.01 3.50
N ILE A 129 11.06 -25.86 3.42
CA ILE A 129 10.50 -24.61 2.91
C ILE A 129 11.64 -23.73 2.43
N HIS A 130 11.48 -23.11 1.26
CA HIS A 130 12.43 -22.14 0.74
C HIS A 130 11.68 -20.97 0.11
N PHE A 131 12.01 -19.77 0.57
CA PHE A 131 11.57 -18.54 -0.07
C PHE A 131 12.76 -17.66 -0.42
N SER A 132 12.77 -17.16 -1.65
CA SER A 132 13.78 -16.20 -2.10
C SER A 132 13.19 -15.23 -3.11
N VAL A 133 13.83 -14.07 -3.24
CA VAL A 133 13.39 -13.00 -4.14
C VAL A 133 14.47 -12.72 -5.16
N GLN A 134 14.07 -12.65 -6.43
CA GLN A 134 14.92 -12.15 -7.50
C GLN A 134 14.38 -10.80 -8.02
N ARG A 135 15.29 -9.88 -8.34
CA ARG A 135 14.95 -8.57 -8.89
C ARG A 135 15.60 -8.38 -10.25
N ASN A 136 14.86 -7.79 -11.18
CA ASN A 136 15.35 -7.43 -12.51
C ASN A 136 15.95 -8.61 -13.31
N VAL A 137 15.34 -9.80 -13.24
CA VAL A 137 15.84 -10.98 -13.98
C VAL A 137 15.62 -10.81 -15.48
N TYR A 138 14.40 -10.46 -15.87
CA TYR A 138 14.01 -10.31 -17.28
C TYR A 138 13.67 -8.86 -17.65
N SER A 139 13.31 -8.02 -16.68
CA SER A 139 12.88 -6.64 -16.95
C SER A 139 13.12 -5.69 -15.76
N LYS A 140 13.23 -4.38 -16.03
CA LYS A 140 13.46 -3.34 -15.00
C LYS A 140 12.24 -3.17 -14.08
N ASN A 141 12.50 -3.08 -12.78
CA ASN A 141 11.55 -3.07 -11.65
C ASN A 141 10.78 -4.38 -11.47
N GLN A 142 11.30 -5.49 -11.98
CA GLN A 142 10.71 -6.81 -11.78
C GLN A 142 11.01 -7.37 -10.39
N THR A 143 10.03 -8.05 -9.82
CA THR A 143 10.06 -8.76 -8.54
C THR A 143 9.52 -10.17 -8.75
N ILE A 144 10.38 -11.17 -8.58
CA ILE A 144 10.03 -12.59 -8.67
C ILE A 144 10.23 -13.22 -7.29
N GLY A 145 9.14 -13.62 -6.64
CA GLY A 145 9.18 -14.49 -5.49
C GLY A 145 9.30 -15.95 -5.94
N LEU A 146 10.19 -16.71 -5.32
CA LEU A 146 10.34 -18.14 -5.51
C LEU A 146 9.96 -18.82 -4.20
N LEU A 147 8.83 -19.52 -4.18
CA LEU A 147 8.30 -20.23 -3.01
C LEU A 147 8.22 -21.73 -3.27
N TYR A 148 9.09 -22.48 -2.62
CA TYR A 148 9.07 -23.93 -2.60
C TYR A 148 8.72 -24.45 -1.20
N ALA A 149 7.95 -25.54 -1.12
CA ALA A 149 7.75 -26.30 0.12
C ALA A 149 7.72 -27.80 -0.17
N ASP A 150 8.12 -28.67 0.75
CA ASP A 150 8.08 -30.13 0.50
C ASP A 150 6.65 -30.62 0.18
N ASN A 151 5.63 -30.03 0.80
CA ASN A 151 4.23 -30.35 0.52
C ASN A 151 3.28 -29.14 0.57
N THR A 152 2.07 -29.35 0.06
CA THR A 152 1.01 -28.33 -0.03
C THR A 152 0.67 -27.69 1.32
N ALA A 153 0.66 -28.45 2.42
CA ALA A 153 0.27 -27.92 3.73
C ALA A 153 1.31 -26.92 4.26
N GLN A 154 2.60 -27.23 4.12
CA GLN A 154 3.69 -26.30 4.47
C GLN A 154 3.67 -25.05 3.59
N LEU A 155 3.37 -25.21 2.31
CA LEU A 155 3.27 -24.09 1.38
C LEU A 155 2.17 -23.10 1.79
N ILE A 156 0.97 -23.62 2.09
CA ILE A 156 -0.17 -22.82 2.55
C ILE A 156 0.17 -22.13 3.87
N LYS A 157 0.73 -22.88 4.83
CA LYS A 157 1.15 -22.32 6.11
C LYS A 157 2.13 -21.17 5.93
N TYR A 158 3.11 -21.30 5.03
CA TYR A 158 4.05 -20.22 4.75
C TYR A 158 3.35 -18.99 4.16
N LEU A 159 2.45 -19.16 3.20
CA LEU A 159 1.67 -18.06 2.63
C LEU A 159 0.87 -17.32 3.71
N GLU A 160 0.21 -18.06 4.61
CA GLU A 160 -0.62 -17.49 5.68
C GLU A 160 0.22 -16.78 6.75
N ASP A 161 1.29 -17.41 7.23
CA ASP A 161 2.15 -16.86 8.29
C ASP A 161 2.90 -15.61 7.83
N ASN A 162 3.23 -15.50 6.53
CA ASN A 162 4.04 -14.41 5.96
C ASN A 162 3.21 -13.46 5.07
N LYS A 163 1.88 -13.46 5.21
CA LYS A 163 0.97 -12.74 4.28
C LYS A 163 1.28 -11.26 4.12
N GLU A 164 1.60 -10.54 5.22
CA GLU A 164 1.84 -9.09 5.16
C GLU A 164 3.17 -8.79 4.47
N GLU A 165 4.23 -9.55 4.80
CA GLU A 165 5.55 -9.40 4.18
C GLU A 165 5.52 -9.72 2.68
N LEU A 166 4.75 -10.73 2.29
CA LEU A 166 4.53 -11.09 0.90
C LEU A 166 3.75 -10.02 0.13
N ARG A 167 2.73 -9.41 0.75
CA ARG A 167 2.01 -8.27 0.15
C ARG A 167 2.96 -7.09 -0.04
N ASP A 168 3.68 -6.72 1.00
CA ASP A 168 4.62 -5.60 0.99
C ASP A 168 5.73 -5.78 -0.05
N LEU A 169 6.23 -7.01 -0.22
CA LEU A 169 7.19 -7.35 -1.26
C LEU A 169 6.69 -6.93 -2.65
N PHE A 170 5.48 -7.32 -3.04
CA PHE A 170 4.94 -6.99 -4.36
C PHE A 170 4.45 -5.55 -4.45
N VAL A 171 4.04 -4.93 -3.33
CA VAL A 171 3.72 -3.48 -3.28
C VAL A 171 4.99 -2.67 -3.57
N SER A 172 6.12 -3.07 -2.99
CA SER A 172 7.43 -2.47 -3.27
C SER A 172 7.84 -2.64 -4.74
N GLY A 173 7.44 -3.73 -5.39
CA GLY A 173 7.65 -3.96 -6.82
C GLY A 173 6.93 -2.94 -7.70
N ASP A 174 5.72 -2.54 -7.30
CA ASP A 174 4.89 -1.59 -8.05
C ASP A 174 5.25 -0.11 -7.81
N ILE A 175 5.92 0.21 -6.69
CA ILE A 175 6.06 1.59 -6.22
C ILE A 175 6.72 2.51 -7.26
N GLN A 176 7.68 2.03 -8.03
CA GLN A 176 8.40 2.84 -9.03
C GLN A 176 7.51 3.17 -10.23
N VAL A 177 6.65 2.24 -10.65
CA VAL A 177 5.69 2.49 -11.74
C VAL A 177 4.58 3.40 -11.25
N LEU A 178 4.08 3.18 -10.04
CA LEU A 178 3.08 4.06 -9.43
C LEU A 178 3.62 5.49 -9.28
N LYS A 179 4.86 5.67 -8.77
CA LYS A 179 5.56 6.97 -8.71
C LYS A 179 5.70 7.63 -10.06
N ARG A 180 6.19 6.88 -11.07
CA ARG A 180 6.35 7.41 -12.43
C ARG A 180 5.02 7.86 -13.03
N ARG A 181 3.95 7.07 -12.89
CA ARG A 181 2.60 7.40 -13.39
C ARG A 181 2.03 8.61 -12.64
N THR A 182 2.15 8.63 -11.32
CA THR A 182 1.64 9.70 -10.44
C THR A 182 2.29 11.04 -10.71
N TYR A 183 3.62 11.07 -10.92
CA TYR A 183 4.41 12.28 -11.18
C TYR A 183 4.84 12.39 -12.64
N ALA A 184 4.00 11.91 -13.56
CA ALA A 184 4.16 12.15 -14.99
C ALA A 184 4.08 13.66 -15.26
N ASN A 185 3.06 14.31 -14.69
CA ASN A 185 3.03 15.77 -14.52
C ASN A 185 3.87 16.12 -13.29
N LYS A 186 5.00 16.79 -13.53
CA LYS A 186 5.99 17.03 -12.48
C LYS A 186 5.45 17.95 -11.38
N PRO A 187 5.78 17.67 -10.10
CA PRO A 187 5.52 18.60 -9.02
C PRO A 187 6.12 19.97 -9.28
N LYS A 188 5.36 21.02 -8.94
CA LYS A 188 5.82 22.40 -8.99
C LYS A 188 6.64 22.69 -7.72
N LYS A 189 7.93 23.00 -7.86
CA LYS A 189 8.80 23.31 -6.71
C LYS A 189 8.24 24.43 -5.84
N SER A 190 7.66 25.46 -6.48
CA SER A 190 7.05 26.61 -5.80
C SER A 190 5.96 26.23 -4.81
N VAL A 191 5.18 25.17 -5.07
CA VAL A 191 4.13 24.71 -4.15
C VAL A 191 4.75 24.14 -2.88
N SER A 192 5.77 23.28 -3.02
CA SER A 192 6.47 22.73 -1.84
C SER A 192 7.21 23.81 -1.06
N GLU A 193 7.76 24.82 -1.72
CA GLU A 193 8.43 25.97 -1.08
C GLU A 193 7.43 26.85 -0.32
N GLN A 194 6.25 27.10 -0.91
CA GLN A 194 5.16 27.83 -0.26
C GLN A 194 4.69 27.09 0.99
N LEU A 195 4.37 25.79 0.89
CA LEU A 195 3.94 24.96 2.03
C LEU A 195 4.98 24.98 3.16
N ARG A 196 6.27 24.91 2.84
CA ARG A 196 7.34 24.99 3.84
C ARG A 196 7.35 26.33 4.56
N LYS A 197 7.16 27.42 3.82
CA LYS A 197 7.26 28.78 4.33
C LYS A 197 6.03 29.18 5.15
N GLU A 198 4.84 28.80 4.70
CA GLU A 198 3.56 29.27 5.25
C GLU A 198 2.95 28.30 6.25
N HIS A 199 3.18 26.99 6.09
CA HIS A 199 2.56 25.95 6.92
C HIS A 199 3.56 25.03 7.63
N GLU A 200 4.86 25.20 7.35
CA GLU A 200 5.94 24.47 8.01
C GLU A 200 5.89 22.95 7.83
N PHE A 201 5.48 22.51 6.65
CA PHE A 201 5.63 21.13 6.15
C PHE A 201 5.91 21.13 4.65
N THR A 202 6.32 19.99 4.10
CA THR A 202 6.45 19.81 2.65
C THR A 202 5.60 18.64 2.17
N MET A 203 5.17 18.70 0.90
CA MET A 203 4.43 17.62 0.24
C MET A 203 4.69 17.68 -1.27
N GLN A 204 4.78 16.53 -1.92
CA GLN A 204 4.94 16.42 -3.38
C GLN A 204 3.60 16.17 -4.05
N LEU A 205 3.02 17.23 -4.60
CA LEU A 205 1.77 17.16 -5.36
C LEU A 205 2.05 17.05 -6.86
N PRO A 206 1.39 16.14 -7.60
CA PRO A 206 1.43 16.12 -9.06
C PRO A 206 1.00 17.45 -9.68
N GLY A 207 1.52 17.76 -10.87
CA GLY A 207 1.38 19.10 -11.48
C GLY A 207 -0.06 19.55 -11.80
N GLU A 208 -1.00 18.60 -11.85
CA GLU A 208 -2.44 18.82 -12.07
C GLU A 208 -3.25 19.11 -10.80
N TYR A 209 -2.64 19.05 -9.62
CA TYR A 209 -3.30 19.50 -8.39
C TYR A 209 -3.27 21.03 -8.33
N MET A 210 -4.43 21.60 -8.01
CA MET A 210 -4.65 23.03 -7.86
C MET A 210 -5.07 23.33 -6.42
N LEU A 211 -4.64 24.47 -5.88
CA LEU A 211 -5.10 24.93 -4.58
C LEU A 211 -6.60 25.24 -4.64
N ALA A 212 -7.37 24.60 -3.77
CA ALA A 212 -8.82 24.76 -3.67
C ALA A 212 -9.21 25.66 -2.49
N GLN A 213 -8.53 25.50 -1.35
CA GLN A 213 -8.70 26.33 -0.17
C GLN A 213 -7.40 26.40 0.64
N GLU A 214 -7.17 27.54 1.28
CA GLU A 214 -6.05 27.80 2.18
C GLU A 214 -6.53 28.67 3.34
N SER A 215 -6.17 28.30 4.56
CA SER A 215 -6.37 29.05 5.80
C SER A 215 -5.14 28.88 6.70
N ASP A 216 -5.11 29.60 7.83
CA ASP A 216 -3.99 29.58 8.78
C ASP A 216 -3.60 28.18 9.28
N ASN A 217 -4.54 27.23 9.24
CA ASN A 217 -4.39 25.88 9.77
C ASN A 217 -4.79 24.76 8.80
N MET A 218 -5.07 25.08 7.53
CA MET A 218 -5.50 24.10 6.55
C MET A 218 -5.10 24.48 5.13
N VAL A 219 -4.67 23.48 4.36
CA VAL A 219 -4.55 23.58 2.90
C VAL A 219 -5.27 22.43 2.24
N TRP A 220 -5.98 22.71 1.15
CA TRP A 220 -6.68 21.72 0.34
C TRP A 220 -6.31 21.88 -1.12
N PHE A 221 -5.84 20.78 -1.72
CA PHE A 221 -5.55 20.66 -3.13
C PHE A 221 -6.53 19.70 -3.80
N ARG A 222 -6.95 20.08 -5.00
CA ARG A 222 -7.93 19.34 -5.80
C ARG A 222 -7.39 19.10 -7.20
N SER A 223 -7.64 17.90 -7.73
CA SER A 223 -7.43 17.57 -9.13
C SER A 223 -8.73 16.99 -9.70
N ALA A 224 -9.47 17.85 -10.40
CA ALA A 224 -10.70 17.49 -11.08
C ALA A 224 -10.39 16.96 -12.48
N LEU A 225 -10.54 15.65 -12.67
CA LEU A 225 -10.49 14.97 -13.97
C LEU A 225 -11.92 14.63 -14.43
N ASP A 226 -12.09 14.29 -15.71
CA ASP A 226 -13.39 14.07 -16.36
C ASP A 226 -14.39 13.22 -15.53
N LYS A 227 -13.93 12.11 -14.93
CA LYS A 227 -14.77 11.17 -14.17
C LYS A 227 -14.32 10.93 -12.72
N SER A 228 -13.32 11.69 -12.26
CA SER A 228 -12.69 11.48 -10.97
C SER A 228 -12.24 12.79 -10.38
N ASP A 229 -12.56 13.01 -9.11
CA ASP A 229 -12.13 14.17 -8.35
C ASP A 229 -11.25 13.72 -7.19
N TYR A 230 -9.98 14.07 -7.28
CA TYR A 230 -8.97 13.72 -6.28
C TYR A 230 -8.78 14.90 -5.34
N ASN A 231 -8.86 14.65 -4.05
CA ASN A 231 -8.73 15.67 -3.03
C ASN A 231 -7.66 15.26 -2.04
N ILE A 232 -6.81 16.21 -1.67
CA ILE A 232 -5.78 16.03 -0.65
C ILE A 232 -5.80 17.28 0.22
N PHE A 233 -5.92 17.11 1.53
CA PHE A 233 -5.81 18.21 2.45
C PHE A 233 -4.92 17.88 3.64
N VAL A 234 -4.35 18.94 4.21
CA VAL A 234 -3.61 18.92 5.46
C VAL A 234 -4.30 19.92 6.38
N TYR A 235 -4.73 19.44 7.53
CA TYR A 235 -5.22 20.24 8.64
C TYR A 235 -4.27 20.06 9.82
N TYR A 236 -4.06 21.12 10.61
CA TYR A 236 -3.30 21.00 11.85
C TYR A 236 -3.85 21.87 12.97
N THR A 237 -3.61 21.44 14.20
CA THR A 237 -4.02 22.15 15.42
C THR A 237 -3.03 21.85 16.54
N ASP A 238 -3.19 22.49 17.68
CA ASP A 238 -2.38 22.19 18.87
C ASP A 238 -2.68 20.77 19.36
N TYR A 239 -1.63 20.03 19.69
CA TYR A 239 -1.76 18.72 20.31
C TYR A 239 -2.12 18.87 21.79
N ASP A 240 -3.23 18.27 22.19
CA ASP A 240 -3.71 18.25 23.58
C ASP A 240 -3.23 16.99 24.30
N ASN A 241 -3.82 15.83 23.97
CA ASN A 241 -3.52 14.57 24.63
C ASN A 241 -3.79 13.35 23.73
N GLU A 242 -3.36 12.18 24.21
CA GLU A 242 -3.41 10.92 23.46
C GLU A 242 -4.82 10.42 23.14
N ASN A 243 -5.87 10.94 23.79
CA ASN A 243 -7.24 10.52 23.50
C ASN A 243 -7.65 10.84 22.06
N ILE A 244 -6.99 11.81 21.41
CA ILE A 244 -7.25 12.10 20.00
C ILE A 244 -7.02 10.88 19.11
N PHE A 245 -6.19 9.91 19.52
CA PHE A 245 -5.90 8.69 18.76
C PHE A 245 -6.92 7.56 18.98
N LEU A 246 -7.92 7.75 19.85
CA LEU A 246 -9.03 6.82 19.99
C LEU A 246 -9.94 6.89 18.75
N LYS A 247 -10.48 5.75 18.32
CA LYS A 247 -11.34 5.63 17.12
C LYS A 247 -12.44 6.69 17.07
N ASP A 248 -13.26 6.78 18.12
CA ASP A 248 -14.39 7.71 18.15
C ASP A 248 -13.95 9.17 18.16
N SER A 249 -12.83 9.47 18.81
CA SER A 249 -12.23 10.81 18.85
C SER A 249 -11.71 11.23 17.48
N LEU A 250 -11.00 10.36 16.76
CA LEU A 250 -10.54 10.62 15.39
C LEU A 250 -11.71 10.83 14.42
N LEU A 251 -12.75 10.01 14.53
CA LEU A 251 -13.94 10.12 13.68
C LEU A 251 -14.69 11.42 13.94
N ALA A 252 -14.85 11.81 15.21
CA ALA A 252 -15.44 13.09 15.58
C ALA A 252 -14.61 14.26 15.04
N PHE A 253 -13.29 14.21 15.22
CA PHE A 253 -12.36 15.23 14.75
C PHE A 253 -12.39 15.38 13.22
N ARG A 254 -12.35 14.27 12.47
CA ARG A 254 -12.53 14.26 11.02
C ARG A 254 -13.85 14.92 10.63
N ASN A 255 -14.96 14.50 11.23
CA ASN A 255 -16.29 14.99 10.88
C ASN A 255 -16.46 16.49 11.20
N GLU A 256 -15.78 17.01 12.21
CA GLU A 256 -15.71 18.45 12.51
C GLU A 256 -15.00 19.20 11.37
N ILE A 257 -13.78 18.77 11.02
CA ILE A 257 -13.00 19.36 9.91
C ILE A 257 -13.82 19.34 8.62
N THR A 258 -14.42 18.19 8.28
CA THR A 258 -15.14 18.04 7.01
C THR A 258 -16.43 18.87 6.95
N LYS A 259 -17.15 18.97 8.07
CA LYS A 259 -18.37 19.78 8.16
C LYS A 259 -18.11 21.27 7.98
N GLU A 260 -16.97 21.77 8.47
CA GLU A 260 -16.64 23.19 8.41
C GLU A 260 -16.02 23.63 7.08
N ASN A 261 -15.41 22.70 6.33
CA ASN A 261 -14.56 23.05 5.19
C ASN A 261 -14.99 22.43 3.86
N PHE A 262 -15.79 21.36 3.85
CA PHE A 262 -16.04 20.59 2.63
C PHE A 262 -17.53 20.52 2.31
N PHE A 263 -17.98 21.52 1.53
CA PHE A 263 -19.37 21.65 1.14
C PHE A 263 -19.66 21.03 -0.24
N VAL A 264 -20.81 20.34 -0.37
CA VAL A 264 -21.24 19.79 -1.68
C VAL A 264 -21.68 20.92 -2.60
N ASP A 265 -22.50 21.83 -2.07
CA ASP A 265 -22.81 23.11 -2.68
C ASP A 265 -22.08 24.21 -1.88
N PRO A 266 -21.06 24.87 -2.47
CA PRO A 266 -20.36 25.98 -1.82
C PRO A 266 -21.28 27.13 -1.39
N ALA A 267 -22.47 27.28 -1.99
CA ALA A 267 -23.44 28.30 -1.62
C ALA A 267 -24.32 27.89 -0.41
N ASP A 268 -24.38 26.60 -0.07
CA ASP A 268 -25.17 26.07 1.05
C ASP A 268 -24.32 25.26 2.03
N LYS A 269 -23.87 25.95 3.10
CA LYS A 269 -23.07 25.36 4.18
C LYS A 269 -23.76 24.24 4.97
N ARG A 270 -25.06 24.00 4.74
CA ARG A 270 -25.75 22.84 5.32
C ARG A 270 -25.37 21.56 4.58
N THR A 271 -24.85 21.65 3.36
CA THR A 271 -24.42 20.52 2.55
C THR A 271 -22.94 20.25 2.75
N TYR A 272 -22.57 19.18 3.45
CA TYR A 272 -21.17 18.86 3.75
C TYR A 272 -20.91 17.36 3.67
N ILE A 273 -19.62 17.00 3.59
CA ILE A 273 -19.20 15.60 3.67
C ILE A 273 -18.97 15.17 5.11
N THR A 274 -19.28 13.91 5.41
CA THR A 274 -19.10 13.25 6.70
C THR A 274 -18.62 11.82 6.47
N THR A 275 -18.28 11.09 7.53
CA THR A 275 -17.94 9.67 7.46
C THR A 275 -19.20 8.80 7.30
N GLU A 276 -19.18 7.86 6.37
CA GLU A 276 -20.15 6.77 6.27
C GLU A 276 -19.84 5.71 7.35
N GLN A 277 -20.84 5.43 8.19
CA GLN A 277 -20.74 4.54 9.36
C GLN A 277 -22.00 3.68 9.53
N GLU A 278 -23.01 3.86 8.68
CA GLU A 278 -24.26 3.11 8.72
C GLU A 278 -24.10 1.77 7.99
N TYR A 279 -23.37 1.77 6.86
CA TYR A 279 -23.21 0.59 6.01
C TYR A 279 -21.76 0.14 5.82
N ALA A 280 -20.79 0.88 6.33
CA ALA A 280 -19.37 0.55 6.24
C ALA A 280 -18.65 0.93 7.53
N ASP A 281 -17.77 0.05 8.00
CA ASP A 281 -16.87 0.35 9.10
C ASP A 281 -15.65 1.16 8.62
N VAL A 282 -15.11 1.98 9.53
CA VAL A 282 -13.80 2.60 9.35
C VAL A 282 -12.73 1.70 9.95
N GLU A 283 -11.76 1.35 9.11
CA GLU A 283 -10.56 0.61 9.48
C GLU A 283 -9.51 1.58 10.02
N ILE A 284 -8.86 1.18 11.11
CA ILE A 284 -7.91 2.00 11.84
C ILE A 284 -6.70 1.15 12.19
N ASP A 285 -5.52 1.63 11.80
CA ASP A 285 -4.25 0.96 12.06
C ASP A 285 -3.22 1.92 12.65
N THR A 286 -2.36 1.39 13.50
CA THR A 286 -1.15 2.10 13.95
C THR A 286 -0.03 1.83 12.95
N VAL A 287 0.56 2.89 12.40
CA VAL A 287 1.57 2.79 11.36
C VAL A 287 2.82 3.62 11.68
N ASN A 288 3.94 3.23 11.08
CA ASN A 288 5.13 4.08 11.00
C ASN A 288 5.03 4.93 9.73
N PHE A 289 4.76 6.23 9.91
CA PHE A 289 4.69 7.20 8.83
C PHE A 289 5.98 8.02 8.77
N ASN A 290 6.86 7.68 7.83
CA ASN A 290 8.15 8.36 7.61
C ASN A 290 9.04 8.46 8.86
N GLY A 291 8.95 7.51 9.79
CA GLY A 291 9.68 7.50 11.06
C GLY A 291 8.84 7.90 12.27
N ASN A 292 7.62 8.41 12.04
CA ASN A 292 6.72 8.88 13.09
C ASN A 292 5.64 7.86 13.41
N PHE A 293 5.22 7.84 14.68
CA PHE A 293 3.96 7.21 15.06
C PHE A 293 2.80 7.95 14.41
N ALA A 294 1.92 7.21 13.72
CA ALA A 294 0.69 7.75 13.17
C ALA A 294 -0.45 6.75 13.27
N ILE A 295 -1.67 7.26 13.32
CA ILE A 295 -2.88 6.47 13.10
C ILE A 295 -3.34 6.65 11.66
N GLU A 296 -3.42 5.54 10.92
CA GLU A 296 -4.02 5.47 9.59
C GLU A 296 -5.53 5.19 9.74
N MET A 297 -6.38 5.91 9.00
CA MET A 297 -7.78 5.53 8.82
C MET A 297 -8.12 5.32 7.36
N ARG A 298 -8.83 4.24 7.07
CA ARG A 298 -9.44 3.95 5.77
C ARG A 298 -10.94 3.78 5.93
N GLY A 299 -11.71 4.46 5.09
CA GLY A 299 -13.16 4.37 5.17
C GLY A 299 -13.84 5.08 4.03
N LEU A 300 -15.16 5.21 4.15
CA LEU A 300 -15.99 5.89 3.18
C LEU A 300 -16.42 7.25 3.72
N TRP A 301 -16.38 8.25 2.87
CA TRP A 301 -17.06 9.51 3.08
C TRP A 301 -18.38 9.52 2.30
N ARG A 302 -19.36 10.23 2.82
CA ARG A 302 -20.64 10.49 2.17
C ARG A 302 -21.02 11.93 2.35
N SER A 303 -21.89 12.45 1.48
CA SER A 303 -22.56 13.69 1.81
C SER A 303 -23.70 13.49 2.80
N ASN A 304 -24.03 14.54 3.54
CA ASN A 304 -25.14 14.51 4.48
C ASN A 304 -26.55 14.70 3.85
N HIS A 305 -26.63 15.10 2.57
CA HIS A 305 -27.90 15.46 1.92
C HIS A 305 -28.18 14.76 0.57
N VAL A 306 -27.14 14.33 -0.16
CA VAL A 306 -27.28 13.70 -1.48
C VAL A 306 -26.53 12.36 -1.55
N THR A 307 -26.86 11.53 -2.54
CA THR A 307 -26.21 10.24 -2.77
C THR A 307 -24.85 10.43 -3.46
N MET A 308 -23.90 11.04 -2.74
CA MET A 308 -22.50 11.18 -3.14
C MET A 308 -21.60 10.60 -2.04
N GLY A 309 -20.50 9.99 -2.46
CA GLY A 309 -19.52 9.45 -1.54
C GLY A 309 -18.35 8.80 -2.27
N GLY A 310 -17.44 8.26 -1.49
CA GLY A 310 -16.27 7.56 -1.98
C GLY A 310 -15.29 7.24 -0.86
N PRO A 311 -14.12 6.71 -1.18
CA PRO A 311 -13.13 6.30 -0.20
C PRO A 311 -12.29 7.49 0.27
N PHE A 312 -11.80 7.39 1.49
CA PHE A 312 -10.76 8.25 2.03
C PHE A 312 -9.66 7.41 2.70
N LEU A 313 -8.46 7.99 2.74
CA LEU A 313 -7.31 7.52 3.51
C LEU A 313 -6.74 8.72 4.24
N SER A 314 -6.53 8.59 5.55
CA SER A 314 -5.95 9.64 6.37
C SER A 314 -4.84 9.14 7.28
N TYR A 315 -3.96 10.05 7.68
CA TYR A 315 -2.96 9.84 8.71
C TYR A 315 -3.05 10.96 9.75
N THR A 316 -3.07 10.57 11.03
CA THR A 316 -3.00 11.50 12.16
C THR A 316 -1.71 11.28 12.92
N MET A 317 -0.91 12.33 13.10
CA MET A 317 0.43 12.25 13.70
C MET A 317 0.79 13.54 14.44
N VAL A 318 1.73 13.46 15.38
CA VAL A 318 2.15 14.61 16.20
C VAL A 318 3.57 15.03 15.86
N ASP A 319 3.74 16.32 15.58
CA ASP A 319 5.04 16.99 15.64
C ASP A 319 5.32 17.40 17.09
N GLN A 320 6.09 16.56 17.77
CA GLN A 320 6.44 16.77 19.17
C GLN A 320 7.25 18.06 19.40
N SER A 321 8.02 18.50 18.40
CA SER A 321 8.86 19.70 18.54
C SER A 321 8.04 21.00 18.57
N LYS A 322 6.82 20.95 18.06
CA LYS A 322 5.91 22.10 17.95
C LYS A 322 4.62 21.96 18.75
N ASN A 323 4.45 20.85 19.46
CA ASN A 323 3.18 20.49 20.07
C ASN A 323 2.00 20.60 19.07
N ARG A 324 2.19 20.08 17.85
CA ARG A 324 1.22 20.20 16.75
C ARG A 324 0.71 18.83 16.32
N LEU A 325 -0.60 18.69 16.22
CA LEU A 325 -1.27 17.55 15.62
C LEU A 325 -1.50 17.83 14.14
N TYR A 326 -1.02 16.94 13.27
CA TYR A 326 -1.33 16.93 11.85
C TYR A 326 -2.41 15.88 11.56
N TYR A 327 -3.41 16.28 10.79
CA TYR A 327 -4.37 15.41 10.13
C TYR A 327 -4.22 15.60 8.61
N ILE A 328 -3.74 14.57 7.93
CA ILE A 328 -3.60 14.59 6.46
C ILE A 328 -4.55 13.56 5.88
N GLU A 329 -5.31 13.94 4.87
CA GLU A 329 -6.27 13.05 4.24
C GLU A 329 -6.28 13.25 2.74
N GLY A 330 -6.46 12.15 2.02
CA GLY A 330 -6.90 12.19 0.65
C GLY A 330 -8.18 11.39 0.47
N PHE A 331 -9.10 11.95 -0.29
CA PHE A 331 -10.37 11.32 -0.61
C PHE A 331 -10.69 11.43 -2.10
N LEU A 332 -11.48 10.48 -2.57
CA LEU A 332 -11.79 10.32 -3.98
C LEU A 332 -13.29 10.37 -4.20
N TYR A 333 -13.73 11.14 -5.18
CA TYR A 333 -15.04 10.96 -5.80
C TYR A 333 -14.85 10.39 -7.20
N SER A 334 -15.26 9.14 -7.44
CA SER A 334 -15.16 8.53 -8.77
C SER A 334 -16.24 7.45 -8.96
N PRO A 335 -17.50 7.87 -9.19
CA PRO A 335 -18.63 6.95 -9.25
C PRO A 335 -18.51 5.97 -10.42
N GLY A 336 -18.76 4.69 -10.16
CA GLY A 336 -18.79 3.64 -11.18
C GLY A 336 -17.42 3.21 -11.73
N LEU A 337 -16.31 3.78 -11.24
CA LEU A 337 -14.96 3.42 -11.62
C LEU A 337 -14.25 2.65 -10.51
N ASP A 338 -13.23 1.87 -10.86
CA ASP A 338 -12.37 1.17 -9.90
C ASP A 338 -11.52 2.19 -9.13
N GLN A 339 -11.42 1.99 -7.82
CA GLN A 339 -10.91 2.99 -6.89
C GLN A 339 -9.64 2.54 -6.15
N ARG A 340 -9.28 1.25 -6.18
CA ARG A 340 -8.05 0.72 -5.58
C ARG A 340 -6.80 1.46 -6.04
N ASN A 341 -6.57 1.49 -7.35
CA ASN A 341 -5.37 2.11 -7.91
C ASN A 341 -5.35 3.64 -7.75
N PRO A 342 -6.48 4.36 -7.93
CA PRO A 342 -6.62 5.75 -7.51
C PRO A 342 -6.30 6.01 -6.03
N MET A 343 -6.76 5.16 -5.11
CA MET A 343 -6.47 5.30 -3.68
C MET A 343 -5.00 5.01 -3.35
N ARG A 344 -4.36 4.02 -4.00
CA ARG A 344 -2.90 3.82 -3.90
C ARG A 344 -2.10 5.03 -4.38
N ARG A 345 -2.59 5.70 -5.42
CA ARG A 345 -2.00 6.96 -5.89
C ARG A 345 -2.14 8.07 -4.84
N ILE A 346 -3.30 8.21 -4.22
CA ILE A 346 -3.51 9.14 -3.10
C ILE A 346 -2.55 8.81 -1.95
N GLU A 347 -2.47 7.55 -1.54
CA GLU A 347 -1.57 7.07 -0.50
C GLU A 347 -0.10 7.46 -0.77
N LEU A 348 0.35 7.25 -2.02
CA LEU A 348 1.70 7.63 -2.43
C LEU A 348 1.96 9.14 -2.24
N ILE A 349 0.96 9.98 -2.56
CA ILE A 349 1.08 11.43 -2.41
C ILE A 349 1.06 11.82 -0.94
N LEU A 350 0.16 11.24 -0.13
CA LEU A 350 0.12 11.48 1.31
C LEU A 350 1.47 11.12 1.95
N LYS A 351 2.04 9.96 1.64
CA LYS A 351 3.37 9.50 2.11
C LYS A 351 4.53 10.41 1.69
N SER A 352 4.33 11.38 0.79
CA SER A 352 5.32 12.41 0.48
C SER A 352 5.35 13.58 1.48
N PHE A 353 4.37 13.64 2.40
CA PHE A 353 4.35 14.60 3.50
C PHE A 353 5.58 14.47 4.38
N LYS A 354 6.17 15.61 4.74
CA LYS A 354 7.24 15.72 5.73
C LYS A 354 7.04 16.94 6.59
N MET A 355 7.28 16.79 7.89
CA MET A 355 7.34 17.93 8.80
C MET A 355 8.57 18.80 8.48
N ALA A 356 8.54 20.10 8.78
CA ALA A 356 9.67 21.00 8.45
C ALA A 356 11.02 20.58 9.05
N ASN A 357 11.02 19.90 10.20
CA ASN A 357 12.22 19.35 10.85
C ASN A 357 12.80 18.10 10.13
N GLU A 358 12.05 17.48 9.22
CA GLU A 358 12.44 16.32 8.41
C GLU A 358 12.73 16.68 6.93
N SER A 359 12.55 17.96 6.57
CA SER A 359 12.47 18.48 5.19
C SER A 359 13.78 19.01 4.62
#